data_AF-A0A9W7CNF8-F1
#
_entry.id   AF-A0A9W7CNF8-F1
#
_cell.length_a   1.000
_cell.length_b   1.000
_cell.length_c   1.000
_cell.angle_alpha   90.00
_cell.angle_beta   90.00
_cell.angle_gamma   90.00
#
_symmetry.space_group_name_H-M   'P 1'
#
loop_
_entity.id
_entity.type
_entity.pdbx_description
1 polymer ?
#
loop_
_entity_poly.entity_id
_entity_poly.type
_entity_poly.pdbx_seq_one_letter_code
_entity_poly.pdbx_strand_id
1 'polypeptide(L)'
;MYQLVSATINILQHISVAVNVMTKLDVSVVLVRVFSPYEYITAFNVLNQTTIPPKSAFDSKLRGTSITNDDYERVKFMWEYYEMKSIKDLLIWYNNLDVVPFIKAIKAQQELFKRFDLDMFADGVSLPGLSKKVMYQTCFNNLQYSNKKPANAFQFPAKGMGGYKNQDAKAKRKFGMTLEHLNTLLQKQKYLCGLCYRQLTADTASADRINNKLGHIDGNILIS
;
A
#
# COMPACT_ATOMS: atom_id res chain seq x y z
N MET A 1 -2.21 -12.40 -22.22
CA MET A 1 -0.76 -12.36 -21.92
C MET A 1 -0.10 -11.10 -22.46
N TYR A 2 -0.21 -10.79 -23.75
CA TYR A 2 0.33 -9.57 -24.38
C TYR A 2 -0.13 -8.25 -23.73
N GLN A 3 -1.40 -8.10 -23.35
CA GLN A 3 -1.88 -6.88 -22.68
C GLN A 3 -1.33 -6.68 -21.27
N LEU A 4 -1.08 -7.76 -20.52
CA LEU A 4 -0.47 -7.69 -19.18
C LEU A 4 1.00 -7.27 -19.27
N VAL A 5 1.73 -7.77 -20.29
CA VAL A 5 3.13 -7.41 -20.56
C VAL A 5 3.25 -5.95 -21.03
N SER A 6 2.34 -5.50 -21.90
CA SER A 6 2.32 -4.09 -22.35
C SER A 6 1.98 -3.11 -21.22
N ALA A 7 1.04 -3.46 -20.33
CA ALA A 7 0.71 -2.64 -19.17
C ALA A 7 1.86 -2.56 -18.15
N THR A 8 2.59 -3.67 -17.93
CA THR A 8 3.77 -3.65 -17.06
C THR A 8 4.91 -2.84 -17.65
N ILE A 9 5.14 -2.91 -18.97
CA ILE A 9 6.16 -2.09 -19.65
C ILE A 9 5.84 -0.59 -19.55
N ASN A 10 4.58 -0.17 -19.75
CA ASN A 10 4.18 1.23 -19.60
C ASN A 10 4.33 1.73 -18.15
N ILE A 11 3.94 0.92 -17.16
CA ILE A 11 4.13 1.26 -15.74
C ILE A 11 5.63 1.38 -15.41
N LEU A 12 6.47 0.48 -15.92
CA LEU A 12 7.92 0.51 -15.72
C LEU A 12 8.58 1.72 -16.40
N GLN A 13 8.14 2.11 -17.60
CA GLN A 13 8.60 3.32 -18.28
C GLN A 13 8.25 4.58 -17.49
N HIS A 14 7.06 4.64 -16.88
CA HIS A 14 6.65 5.75 -16.01
C HIS A 14 7.41 5.78 -14.68
N ILE A 15 7.73 4.63 -14.09
CA ILE A 15 8.59 4.52 -12.91
C ILE A 15 10.02 4.95 -13.25
N SER A 16 10.54 4.60 -14.42
CA SER A 16 11.88 5.01 -14.90
C SER A 16 12.01 6.53 -15.02
N VAL A 17 10.94 7.23 -15.43
CA VAL A 17 10.91 8.70 -15.42
C VAL A 17 10.98 9.25 -13.99
N ALA A 18 10.29 8.64 -13.01
CA ALA A 18 10.38 9.04 -11.61
C ALA A 18 11.80 8.84 -11.02
N VAL A 19 12.47 7.75 -11.41
CA VAL A 19 13.89 7.50 -11.06
C VAL A 19 14.82 8.56 -11.68
N ASN A 20 14.55 9.00 -12.93
CA ASN A 20 15.32 10.06 -13.59
C ASN A 20 15.04 11.48 -13.05
N VAL A 21 13.92 11.71 -12.37
CA VAL A 21 13.70 12.99 -11.66
C VAL A 21 14.54 13.05 -10.38
N MET A 22 14.82 11.91 -9.75
CA MET A 22 15.73 11.80 -8.60
C MET A 22 17.20 12.06 -8.98
N THR A 23 17.62 11.87 -10.24
CA THR A 23 19.02 12.07 -10.66
C THR A 23 19.39 13.53 -10.97
N LYS A 24 18.45 14.49 -10.88
CA LYS A 24 18.69 15.94 -11.05
C LYS A 24 18.85 16.72 -9.73
N LEU A 25 19.05 16.03 -8.61
CA LEU A 25 19.54 16.66 -7.38
C LEU A 25 21.04 16.95 -7.56
N ASP A 26 21.53 18.10 -7.05
CA ASP A 26 22.96 18.43 -7.02
C ASP A 26 23.76 17.25 -6.44
N VAL A 27 24.34 16.44 -7.35
CA VAL A 27 24.96 15.14 -7.05
C VAL A 27 26.14 15.31 -6.09
N SER A 28 26.71 16.52 -6.03
CA SER A 28 27.83 16.88 -5.17
C SER A 28 27.49 16.93 -3.67
N VAL A 29 26.23 17.20 -3.29
CA VAL A 29 25.83 17.30 -1.86
C VAL A 29 25.19 16.02 -1.35
N VAL A 30 24.46 15.29 -2.19
CA VAL A 30 23.69 14.08 -1.81
C VAL A 30 24.59 12.87 -1.48
N LEU A 31 25.84 12.84 -1.98
CA LEU A 31 26.78 11.75 -1.73
C LEU A 31 27.64 11.95 -0.48
N VAL A 32 27.51 13.08 0.22
CA VAL A 32 28.36 13.42 1.36
C VAL A 32 27.67 13.05 2.66
N ARG A 33 28.35 12.27 3.51
CA ARG A 33 27.89 11.96 4.86
C ARG A 33 27.85 13.24 5.70
N VAL A 34 26.68 13.56 6.24
CA VAL A 34 26.46 14.77 7.05
C VAL A 34 26.18 14.39 8.51
N PHE A 35 26.62 15.23 9.44
CA PHE A 35 26.54 14.99 10.88
C PHE A 35 25.75 16.09 11.58
N SER A 36 24.94 15.69 12.57
CA SER A 36 24.16 16.60 13.41
C SER A 36 24.44 16.29 14.89
N PRO A 37 24.58 17.32 15.74
CA PRO A 37 24.91 17.16 17.16
C PRO A 37 23.65 16.91 18.00
N TYR A 38 22.87 15.86 17.68
CA TYR A 38 21.54 15.63 18.26
C TYR A 38 21.52 15.58 19.78
N GLU A 39 22.47 14.85 20.37
CA GLU A 39 22.52 14.64 21.82
C GLU A 39 23.03 15.87 22.58
N TYR A 40 23.63 16.83 21.87
CA TYR A 40 24.09 18.10 22.41
C TYR A 40 22.95 19.13 22.51
N ILE A 41 21.96 19.05 21.61
CA ILE A 41 20.81 19.96 21.60
C ILE A 41 19.78 19.48 22.63
N THR A 42 20.00 19.81 23.89
CA THR A 42 19.14 19.40 25.03
C THR A 42 18.07 20.44 25.39
N ALA A 43 18.20 21.68 24.91
CA ALA A 43 17.27 22.77 25.15
C ALA A 43 17.31 23.81 24.01
N PHE A 44 16.23 24.57 23.85
CA PHE A 44 16.09 25.57 22.77
C PHE A 44 17.19 26.64 22.77
N ASN A 45 17.67 27.05 23.94
CA ASN A 45 18.73 28.05 24.07
C ASN A 45 20.07 27.61 23.45
N VAL A 46 20.33 26.30 23.37
CA VAL A 46 21.53 25.76 22.70
C VAL A 46 21.57 26.17 21.23
N LEU A 47 20.41 26.26 20.57
CA LEU A 47 20.33 26.65 19.16
C LEU A 47 20.87 28.07 18.88
N ASN A 48 20.88 28.94 19.89
CA ASN A 48 21.38 30.31 19.77
C ASN A 48 22.90 30.43 19.95
N GLN A 49 23.60 29.34 20.31
CA GLN A 49 25.04 29.36 20.44
C GLN A 49 25.69 29.61 19.07
N THR A 50 26.68 30.51 19.05
CA THR A 50 27.29 31.02 17.82
C THR A 50 28.62 30.35 17.45
N THR A 51 29.04 29.38 18.26
CA THR A 51 30.25 28.58 18.04
C THR A 51 29.89 27.21 17.54
N ILE A 52 30.72 26.66 16.65
CA ILE A 52 30.60 25.26 16.24
C ILE A 52 30.67 24.34 17.47
N PRO A 53 29.76 23.36 17.61
CA PRO A 53 29.81 22.41 18.72
C PRO A 53 31.13 21.65 18.75
N PRO A 54 31.64 21.27 19.94
CA PRO A 54 32.85 20.50 20.04
C PRO A 54 32.70 19.15 19.33
N LYS A 55 33.81 18.54 18.90
CA LYS A 55 33.81 17.25 18.19
C LYS A 55 32.96 16.17 18.88
N SER A 56 33.06 16.07 20.21
CA SER A 56 32.29 15.10 21.02
C SER A 56 30.78 15.32 21.00
N ALA A 57 30.30 16.50 20.61
CA ALA A 57 28.86 16.79 20.47
C ALA A 57 28.20 16.01 19.31
N PHE A 58 29.01 15.48 18.38
CA PHE A 58 28.56 14.71 17.22
C PHE A 58 28.62 13.20 17.43
N ASP A 59 29.02 12.75 18.62
CA ASP A 59 29.03 11.33 18.97
C ASP A 59 27.60 10.82 19.15
N SER A 60 27.37 9.56 18.78
CA SER A 60 26.06 8.89 18.93
C SER A 60 26.16 7.80 19.97
N LYS A 61 25.52 8.00 21.13
CA LYS A 61 25.35 6.95 22.15
C LYS A 61 24.45 5.84 21.64
N LEU A 62 23.42 6.18 20.86
CA LEU A 62 22.51 5.20 20.25
C LEU A 62 23.28 4.20 19.37
N ARG A 63 24.28 4.66 18.62
CA ARG A 63 25.09 3.82 17.73
C ARG A 63 26.43 3.40 18.34
N GLY A 64 26.81 3.95 19.49
CA GLY A 64 28.13 3.76 20.08
C GLY A 64 29.28 4.25 19.19
N THR A 65 29.04 5.29 18.37
CA THR A 65 30.02 5.77 17.39
C THR A 65 30.44 7.20 17.68
N SER A 66 31.73 7.49 17.54
CA SER A 66 32.26 8.86 17.54
C SER A 66 32.53 9.35 16.12
N ILE A 67 32.47 10.67 15.93
CA ILE A 67 32.82 11.29 14.66
C ILE A 67 34.34 11.18 14.40
N THR A 68 34.74 10.96 13.14
CA THR A 68 36.17 10.96 12.77
C THR A 68 36.73 12.39 12.77
N ASN A 69 38.05 12.54 12.77
CA ASN A 69 38.66 13.88 12.62
C ASN A 69 38.28 14.49 11.26
N ASP A 70 38.41 13.73 10.18
CA ASP A 70 38.10 14.19 8.82
C ASP A 70 36.64 14.61 8.67
N ASP A 71 35.71 13.87 9.28
CA ASP A 71 34.29 14.23 9.27
C ASP A 71 34.03 15.53 10.07
N TYR A 72 34.75 15.75 11.17
CA TYR A 72 34.64 16.99 11.93
C TYR A 72 35.25 18.20 11.20
N GLU A 73 36.36 18.01 10.49
CA GLU A 73 36.90 19.03 9.58
C GLU A 73 35.90 19.41 8.49
N ARG A 74 35.14 18.43 7.96
CA ARG A 74 34.05 18.73 7.03
C ARG A 74 32.93 19.54 7.66
N VAL A 75 32.54 19.25 8.91
CA VAL A 75 31.52 20.05 9.62
C VAL A 75 32.00 21.49 9.76
N LYS A 76 33.28 21.72 10.12
CA LYS A 76 33.88 23.06 10.17
C LYS A 76 33.85 23.75 8.81
N PHE A 77 34.26 23.05 7.76
CA PHE A 77 34.20 23.57 6.40
C PHE A 77 32.78 23.98 6.01
N MET A 78 31.77 23.14 6.27
CA MET A 78 30.37 23.46 5.95
C MET A 78 29.85 24.63 6.77
N TRP A 79 30.21 24.71 8.05
CA TRP A 79 29.87 25.85 8.91
C TRP A 79 30.37 27.17 8.34
N GLU A 80 31.63 27.21 7.90
CA GLU A 80 32.24 28.38 7.28
C GLU A 80 31.67 28.66 5.88
N TYR A 81 31.57 27.64 5.03
CA TYR A 81 31.11 27.76 3.64
C TYR A 81 29.67 28.28 3.52
N TYR A 82 28.78 27.84 4.41
CA TYR A 82 27.39 28.31 4.46
C TYR A 82 27.21 29.53 5.40
N GLU A 83 28.31 30.11 5.90
CA GLU A 83 28.30 31.29 6.78
C GLU A 83 27.36 31.13 7.98
N MET A 84 27.36 29.95 8.60
CA MET A 84 26.47 29.63 9.72
C MET A 84 26.83 30.50 10.93
N LYS A 85 25.84 31.15 11.52
CA LYS A 85 26.01 32.06 12.67
C LYS A 85 25.65 31.39 13.98
N SER A 86 24.94 30.27 13.93
CA SER A 86 24.40 29.60 15.10
C SER A 86 24.18 28.10 14.87
N ILE A 87 24.04 27.34 15.95
CA ILE A 87 23.65 25.92 15.88
C ILE A 87 22.29 25.74 15.19
N LYS A 88 21.40 26.74 15.29
CA LYS A 88 20.14 26.78 14.55
C LYS A 88 20.36 26.71 13.04
N ASP A 89 21.35 27.43 12.51
CA ASP A 89 21.63 27.46 11.07
C ASP A 89 22.15 26.09 10.60
N LEU A 90 23.03 25.47 11.39
CA LEU A 90 23.49 24.09 11.16
C LEU A 90 22.32 23.10 11.14
N LEU A 91 21.39 23.21 12.09
CA LEU A 91 20.22 22.33 12.17
C LEU A 91 19.26 22.54 10.98
N ILE A 92 19.01 23.79 10.58
CA ILE A 92 18.19 24.11 9.41
C ILE A 92 18.82 23.53 8.14
N TRP A 93 20.12 23.75 7.95
CA TRP A 93 20.85 23.20 6.82
C TRP A 93 20.78 21.68 6.79
N TYR A 94 21.09 21.02 7.91
CA TYR A 94 21.02 19.56 8.03
C TYR A 94 19.64 19.03 7.66
N ASN A 95 18.57 19.58 8.26
CA ASN A 95 17.21 19.09 8.02
C ASN A 95 16.77 19.33 6.57
N ASN A 96 17.21 20.43 5.94
CA ASN A 96 16.88 20.70 4.55
C ASN A 96 17.51 19.69 3.59
N LEU A 97 18.63 19.06 3.94
CA LEU A 97 19.24 17.99 3.12
C LEU A 97 18.31 16.78 2.97
N ASP A 98 17.51 16.46 3.99
CA ASP A 98 16.53 15.36 3.93
C ASP A 98 15.18 15.83 3.40
N VAL A 99 14.69 16.97 3.89
CA VAL A 99 13.33 17.45 3.61
C VAL A 99 13.19 17.93 2.16
N VAL A 100 14.16 18.66 1.61
CA VAL A 100 14.04 19.23 0.26
C VAL A 100 13.96 18.12 -0.80
N PRO A 101 14.83 17.09 -0.82
CA PRO A 101 14.69 15.97 -1.74
C PRO A 101 13.39 15.19 -1.53
N PHE A 102 12.97 14.99 -0.28
CA PHE A 102 11.73 14.30 0.03
C PHE A 102 10.50 15.01 -0.56
N ILE A 103 10.40 16.33 -0.38
CA ILE A 103 9.30 17.12 -0.97
C ILE A 103 9.35 17.11 -2.50
N LYS A 104 10.56 17.16 -3.10
CA LYS A 104 10.71 17.03 -4.57
C LYS A 104 10.19 15.68 -5.07
N ALA A 105 10.52 14.59 -4.39
CA ALA A 105 10.04 13.25 -4.73
C ALA A 105 8.52 13.13 -4.60
N ILE A 106 7.94 13.66 -3.51
CA ILE A 106 6.48 13.72 -3.30
C ILE A 106 5.79 14.47 -4.44
N LYS A 107 6.29 15.66 -4.81
CA LYS A 107 5.71 16.45 -5.91
C LYS A 107 5.76 15.70 -7.24
N ALA A 108 6.89 15.07 -7.56
CA ALA A 108 7.02 14.27 -8.77
C ALA A 108 6.01 13.10 -8.79
N GLN A 109 5.76 12.48 -7.64
CA GLN A 109 4.80 11.39 -7.50
C GLN A 109 3.34 11.86 -7.57
N GLN A 110 3.03 13.04 -7.03
CA GLN A 110 1.72 13.66 -7.22
C GLN A 110 1.45 13.93 -8.71
N GLU A 111 2.41 14.52 -9.41
CA GLU A 111 2.28 14.79 -10.85
C GLU A 111 2.13 13.52 -11.69
N LEU A 112 2.66 12.39 -11.23
CA LEU A 112 2.43 11.09 -11.85
C LEU A 112 0.96 10.66 -11.72
N PHE A 113 0.39 10.69 -10.51
CA PHE A 113 -0.97 10.21 -10.25
C PHE A 113 -2.06 11.14 -10.79
N LYS A 114 -1.80 12.45 -10.86
CA LYS A 114 -2.69 13.41 -11.53
C LYS A 114 -3.01 13.05 -12.98
N ARG A 115 -2.09 12.38 -13.69
CA ARG A 115 -2.32 11.90 -15.08
C ARG A 115 -3.43 10.86 -15.19
N PHE A 116 -3.78 10.24 -14.06
CA PHE A 116 -4.85 9.26 -13.93
C PHE A 116 -6.09 9.83 -13.22
N ASP A 117 -6.17 11.15 -13.09
CA ASP A 117 -7.23 11.85 -12.35
C ASP A 117 -7.34 11.37 -10.90
N LEU A 118 -6.18 11.13 -10.26
CA LEU A 118 -6.08 10.71 -8.86
C LEU A 118 -5.30 11.74 -8.05
N ASP A 119 -5.85 12.15 -6.92
CA ASP A 119 -5.12 12.88 -5.89
C ASP A 119 -4.36 11.89 -5.00
N MET A 120 -3.03 12.00 -4.97
CA MET A 120 -2.19 11.05 -4.25
C MET A 120 -2.52 10.93 -2.75
N PHE A 121 -2.98 12.00 -2.10
CA PHE A 121 -3.24 12.03 -0.67
C PHE A 121 -4.70 11.76 -0.31
N ALA A 122 -5.65 12.18 -1.15
CA ALA A 122 -7.07 11.95 -0.92
C ALA A 122 -7.52 10.57 -1.45
N ASP A 123 -7.01 10.15 -2.61
CA ASP A 123 -7.42 8.91 -3.26
C ASP A 123 -6.63 7.68 -2.80
N GLY A 124 -5.51 7.89 -2.10
CA GLY A 124 -4.59 6.84 -1.73
C GLY A 124 -4.21 6.87 -0.28
N VAL A 125 -4.51 5.80 0.46
CA VAL A 125 -3.87 5.56 1.77
C VAL A 125 -2.40 5.16 1.57
N SER A 126 -2.08 4.56 0.42
CA SER A 126 -0.73 4.11 0.08
C SER A 126 -0.52 4.06 -1.44
N LEU A 127 0.76 4.04 -1.85
CA LEU A 127 1.14 3.94 -3.26
C LEU A 127 0.58 2.69 -3.94
N PRO A 128 0.60 1.48 -3.34
CA PRO A 128 -0.07 0.32 -3.93
C PRO A 128 -1.59 0.51 -4.12
N GLY A 129 -2.25 1.23 -3.22
CA GLY A 129 -3.67 1.56 -3.34
C GLY A 129 -3.97 2.41 -4.58
N LEU A 130 -3.15 3.44 -4.82
CA LEU A 130 -3.24 4.27 -6.03
C LEU A 130 -2.91 3.47 -7.28
N SER A 131 -1.82 2.68 -7.28
CA SER A 131 -1.46 1.82 -8.40
C SER A 131 -2.57 0.82 -8.74
N LYS A 132 -3.30 0.31 -7.74
CA LYS A 132 -4.47 -0.55 -7.95
C LYS A 132 -5.62 0.19 -8.63
N LYS A 133 -5.88 1.45 -8.24
CA LYS A 133 -6.88 2.30 -8.90
C LYS A 133 -6.50 2.56 -10.36
N VAL A 134 -5.24 2.90 -10.63
CA VAL A 134 -4.69 3.06 -11.99
C VAL A 134 -4.85 1.77 -12.80
N MET A 135 -4.54 0.62 -12.19
CA MET A 135 -4.74 -0.70 -12.83
C MET A 135 -6.21 -0.92 -13.19
N TYR A 136 -7.16 -0.55 -12.33
CA TYR A 136 -8.59 -0.62 -12.65
C TYR A 136 -8.99 0.33 -13.79
N GLN A 137 -8.53 1.58 -13.78
CA GLN A 137 -8.78 2.54 -14.87
C GLN A 137 -8.10 2.16 -16.19
N THR A 138 -7.06 1.33 -16.18
CA THR A 138 -6.31 1.00 -17.41
C THR A 138 -6.72 -0.35 -17.98
N CYS A 139 -6.83 -1.37 -17.14
CA CYS A 139 -7.08 -2.74 -17.56
C CYS A 139 -8.56 -3.10 -17.66
N PHE A 140 -9.44 -2.28 -17.07
CA PHE A 140 -10.82 -2.68 -16.79
C PHE A 140 -11.87 -1.68 -17.30
N ASN A 141 -11.51 -0.76 -18.20
CA ASN A 141 -12.46 0.14 -18.87
C ASN A 141 -13.56 -0.60 -19.66
N ASN A 142 -13.35 -1.88 -19.98
CA ASN A 142 -14.30 -2.75 -20.66
C ASN A 142 -14.86 -3.86 -19.74
N LEU A 143 -14.79 -3.71 -18.40
CA LEU A 143 -15.45 -4.67 -17.52
C LEU A 143 -16.96 -4.60 -17.72
N GLN A 144 -17.48 -5.58 -18.45
CA GLN A 144 -18.91 -5.85 -18.44
C GLN A 144 -19.25 -6.45 -17.08
N TYR A 145 -20.06 -5.72 -16.31
CA TYR A 145 -20.72 -6.31 -15.15
C TYR A 145 -21.57 -7.48 -15.63
N SER A 146 -21.44 -8.63 -14.95
CA SER A 146 -22.30 -9.78 -15.22
C SER A 146 -23.76 -9.35 -15.14
N ASN A 147 -24.50 -9.59 -16.22
CA ASN A 147 -25.92 -9.26 -16.27
C ASN A 147 -26.67 -10.01 -15.16
N LYS A 148 -27.38 -9.27 -14.29
CA LYS A 148 -28.17 -9.84 -13.19
C LYS A 148 -29.54 -10.38 -13.65
N LYS A 149 -29.64 -10.81 -14.90
CA LYS A 149 -30.86 -11.41 -15.46
C LYS A 149 -31.10 -12.75 -14.74
N PRO A 150 -32.24 -12.94 -14.08
CA PRO A 150 -32.58 -14.18 -13.38
C PRO A 150 -32.36 -15.41 -14.27
N ALA A 151 -31.87 -16.50 -13.69
CA ALA A 151 -31.80 -17.79 -14.39
C ALA A 151 -33.15 -18.53 -14.31
N ASN A 152 -33.26 -19.62 -15.06
CA ASN A 152 -34.42 -20.50 -14.99
C ASN A 152 -34.51 -21.14 -13.60
N ALA A 153 -35.72 -21.22 -13.07
CA ALA A 153 -35.96 -21.83 -11.77
C ALA A 153 -35.62 -23.33 -11.78
N PHE A 154 -34.93 -23.80 -10.75
CA PHE A 154 -34.65 -25.22 -10.52
C PHE A 154 -34.61 -25.53 -9.02
N GLN A 155 -34.62 -26.83 -8.69
CA GLN A 155 -34.47 -27.31 -7.33
C GLN A 155 -33.02 -27.72 -7.08
N PHE A 156 -32.47 -27.38 -5.92
CA PHE A 156 -31.11 -27.69 -5.55
C PHE A 156 -30.89 -29.22 -5.53
N PRO A 157 -29.82 -29.74 -6.14
CA PRO A 157 -29.62 -31.17 -6.28
C PRO A 157 -29.26 -31.82 -4.92
N ALA A 158 -29.96 -32.90 -4.57
CA ALA A 158 -29.68 -33.65 -3.33
C ALA A 158 -28.29 -34.30 -3.30
N LYS A 159 -27.69 -34.57 -4.47
CA LYS A 159 -26.40 -35.27 -4.63
C LYS A 159 -25.25 -34.62 -3.85
N GLY A 160 -25.29 -33.30 -3.65
CA GLY A 160 -24.24 -32.56 -2.93
C GLY A 160 -24.34 -32.60 -1.39
N MET A 161 -25.51 -32.94 -0.83
CA MET A 161 -25.80 -32.81 0.60
C MET A 161 -24.87 -33.64 1.49
N GLY A 162 -24.54 -34.87 1.06
CA GLY A 162 -23.62 -35.74 1.79
C GLY A 162 -22.21 -35.14 1.91
N GLY A 163 -21.74 -34.48 0.84
CA GLY A 163 -20.44 -33.81 0.82
C GLY A 163 -20.36 -32.70 1.87
N TYR A 164 -21.35 -31.81 1.92
CA TYR A 164 -21.37 -30.70 2.87
C TYR A 164 -21.43 -31.17 4.33
N LYS A 165 -22.24 -32.19 4.62
CA LYS A 165 -22.32 -32.80 5.95
C LYS A 165 -20.98 -33.40 6.39
N ASN A 166 -20.28 -34.09 5.47
CA ASN A 166 -18.96 -34.67 5.76
C ASN A 166 -17.88 -33.60 6.01
N GLN A 167 -17.90 -32.52 5.24
CA GLN A 167 -16.97 -31.39 5.44
C GLN A 167 -17.11 -30.77 6.83
N ASP A 168 -18.35 -30.58 7.29
CA ASP A 168 -18.63 -29.99 8.59
C ASP A 168 -18.29 -30.94 9.73
N ALA A 169 -18.65 -32.23 9.59
CA ALA A 169 -18.30 -33.26 10.56
C ALA A 169 -16.78 -33.37 10.75
N LYS A 170 -16.00 -33.43 9.65
CA LYS A 170 -14.54 -33.52 9.69
C LYS A 170 -13.90 -32.34 10.44
N ALA A 171 -14.48 -31.15 10.32
CA ALA A 171 -14.00 -29.94 10.96
C ALA A 171 -14.70 -29.64 12.30
N LYS A 172 -15.51 -30.57 12.84
CA LYS A 172 -16.29 -30.42 14.08
C LYS A 172 -17.20 -29.18 14.09
N ARG A 173 -17.81 -28.85 12.96
CA ARG A 173 -18.71 -27.69 12.78
C ARG A 173 -20.18 -28.14 12.81
N LYS A 174 -21.07 -27.27 13.31
CA LYS A 174 -22.53 -27.52 13.35
C LYS A 174 -23.09 -27.54 11.93
N PHE A 175 -23.87 -28.56 11.61
CA PHE A 175 -24.61 -28.66 10.35
C PHE A 175 -26.10 -28.44 10.62
N GLY A 176 -26.74 -27.54 9.87
CA GLY A 176 -28.15 -27.17 10.01
C GLY A 176 -28.83 -26.81 8.70
N MET A 177 -28.27 -27.26 7.57
CA MET A 177 -28.76 -26.97 6.23
C MET A 177 -29.76 -28.02 5.75
N THR A 178 -30.87 -27.58 5.15
CA THR A 178 -31.88 -28.44 4.52
C THR A 178 -32.01 -28.13 3.03
N LEU A 179 -32.55 -29.06 2.25
CA LEU A 179 -32.82 -28.81 0.82
C LEU A 179 -33.84 -27.68 0.62
N GLU A 180 -34.86 -27.61 1.46
CA GLU A 180 -35.85 -26.53 1.44
C GLU A 180 -35.20 -25.16 1.68
N HIS A 181 -34.25 -25.08 2.61
CA HIS A 181 -33.49 -23.86 2.85
C HIS A 181 -32.67 -23.47 1.60
N LEU A 182 -31.99 -24.43 0.96
CA LEU A 182 -31.23 -24.17 -0.27
C LEU A 182 -32.11 -23.70 -1.43
N ASN A 183 -33.31 -24.28 -1.58
CA ASN A 183 -34.29 -23.83 -2.58
C ASN A 183 -34.79 -22.41 -2.30
N THR A 184 -35.00 -22.07 -1.03
CA THR A 184 -35.34 -20.71 -0.61
C THR A 184 -34.22 -19.73 -0.94
N LEU A 185 -32.95 -20.12 -0.73
CA LEU A 185 -31.80 -19.28 -1.08
C LEU A 185 -31.64 -19.11 -2.60
N LEU A 186 -31.86 -20.17 -3.39
CA LEU A 186 -31.87 -20.09 -4.86
C LEU A 186 -32.89 -19.06 -5.36
N GLN A 187 -34.11 -19.10 -4.83
CA GLN A 187 -35.16 -18.12 -5.16
C GLN A 187 -34.75 -16.70 -4.77
N LYS A 188 -34.27 -16.51 -3.53
CA LYS A 188 -33.79 -15.19 -3.05
C LYS A 188 -32.66 -14.63 -3.91
N GLN A 189 -31.75 -15.49 -4.38
CA GLN A 189 -30.65 -15.12 -5.27
C GLN A 189 -31.01 -15.06 -6.76
N LYS A 190 -32.29 -15.24 -7.12
CA LYS A 190 -32.75 -15.27 -8.51
C LYS A 190 -32.00 -16.30 -9.38
N TYR A 191 -31.59 -17.40 -8.76
CA TYR A 191 -30.83 -18.48 -9.38
C TYR A 191 -29.48 -18.02 -9.97
N LEU A 192 -28.87 -17.00 -9.35
CA LEU A 192 -27.56 -16.48 -9.73
C LEU A 192 -26.50 -16.84 -8.69
N CYS A 193 -25.26 -17.05 -9.16
CA CYS A 193 -24.09 -17.16 -8.33
C CYS A 193 -23.96 -15.91 -7.45
N GLY A 194 -23.85 -16.10 -6.13
CA GLY A 194 -23.74 -15.01 -5.16
C GLY A 194 -22.44 -14.22 -5.26
N LEU A 195 -21.43 -14.75 -5.96
CA LEU A 195 -20.12 -14.11 -6.14
C LEU A 195 -20.01 -13.36 -7.48
N CYS A 196 -20.40 -14.01 -8.59
CA CYS A 196 -20.15 -13.49 -9.93
C CYS A 196 -21.41 -13.22 -10.75
N TYR A 197 -22.61 -13.48 -10.20
CA TYR A 197 -23.91 -13.31 -10.85
C TYR A 197 -24.13 -14.11 -12.14
N ARG A 198 -23.32 -15.14 -12.42
CA ARG A 198 -23.61 -16.09 -13.50
C ARG A 198 -24.90 -16.85 -13.18
N GLN A 199 -25.64 -17.18 -14.24
CA GLN A 199 -26.83 -18.00 -14.15
C GLN A 199 -26.46 -19.43 -13.73
N LEU A 200 -27.10 -19.92 -12.68
CA LEU A 200 -26.88 -21.26 -12.15
C LEU A 200 -27.84 -22.27 -12.78
N THR A 201 -27.39 -23.52 -12.83
CA THR A 201 -28.21 -24.69 -13.14
C THR A 201 -28.10 -25.70 -11.99
N ALA A 202 -28.90 -26.75 -12.04
CA ALA A 202 -28.83 -27.85 -11.09
C ALA A 202 -27.46 -28.57 -11.08
N ASP A 203 -26.64 -28.40 -12.12
CA ASP A 203 -25.30 -29.00 -12.17
C ASP A 203 -24.19 -28.06 -11.72
N THR A 204 -24.40 -26.75 -11.80
CA THR A 204 -23.38 -25.77 -11.44
C THR A 204 -23.55 -25.20 -10.04
N ALA A 205 -24.76 -25.27 -9.47
CA ALA A 205 -25.06 -24.67 -8.18
C ALA A 205 -24.35 -25.40 -7.03
N SER A 206 -23.65 -24.63 -6.20
CA SER A 206 -23.09 -25.09 -4.92
C SER A 206 -23.58 -24.25 -3.75
N ALA A 207 -23.52 -24.82 -2.55
CA ALA A 207 -23.79 -24.12 -1.29
C ALA A 207 -22.46 -23.88 -0.57
N ASP A 208 -21.98 -22.64 -0.59
CA ASP A 208 -20.75 -22.24 0.07
C ASP A 208 -21.01 -21.57 1.41
N ARG A 209 -20.04 -21.69 2.33
CA ARG A 209 -20.08 -21.01 3.63
C ARG A 209 -19.61 -19.57 3.48
N ILE A 210 -20.35 -18.62 4.05
CA ILE A 210 -19.95 -17.21 4.10
C ILE A 210 -18.78 -17.05 5.08
N ASN A 211 -18.89 -17.63 6.27
CA ASN A 211 -17.82 -17.73 7.26
C ASN A 211 -17.33 -19.17 7.38
N ASN A 212 -16.08 -19.39 6.98
CA ASN A 212 -15.45 -20.70 7.01
C ASN A 212 -15.22 -21.29 8.41
N LYS A 213 -15.29 -20.47 9.48
CA LYS A 213 -15.21 -20.93 10.87
C LYS A 213 -16.50 -21.59 11.36
N LEU A 214 -17.64 -21.26 10.74
CA LEU A 214 -18.95 -21.83 11.04
C LEU A 214 -19.30 -22.93 10.04
N GLY A 215 -20.27 -23.78 10.37
CA GLY A 215 -20.77 -24.81 9.45
C GLY A 215 -21.86 -24.29 8.52
N HIS A 216 -22.46 -25.18 7.74
CA HIS A 216 -23.62 -24.88 6.90
C HIS A 216 -24.86 -24.78 7.79
N ILE A 217 -25.11 -23.58 8.29
CA ILE A 217 -26.24 -23.21 9.15
C ILE A 217 -27.00 -22.04 8.53
N ASP A 218 -28.20 -21.80 9.03
CA ASP A 218 -29.00 -20.64 8.60
C ASP A 218 -28.23 -19.32 8.77
N GLY A 219 -28.35 -18.44 7.77
CA GLY A 219 -27.61 -17.17 7.68
C GLY A 219 -26.11 -17.29 7.32
N ASN A 220 -25.53 -18.47 7.17
CA ASN A 220 -24.11 -18.66 6.84
C ASN A 220 -23.87 -19.32 5.47
N ILE A 221 -24.87 -19.38 4.61
CA ILE A 221 -24.80 -20.06 3.31
C ILE A 221 -25.03 -19.06 2.18
N LEU A 222 -24.18 -19.13 1.16
CA LEU A 222 -24.30 -18.40 -0.10
C LEU A 222 -24.37 -19.43 -1.24
N ILE A 223 -25.35 -19.33 -2.12
CA ILE A 223 -25.37 -20.16 -3.33
C ILE A 223 -24.37 -19.59 -4.34
N SER A 224 -23.49 -20.41 -4.87
CA SER A 224 -22.46 -20.05 -5.85
C SER A 224 -22.53 -20.87 -7.13
#